data_AF-A0AAU9LZ25-F1
#
_entry.id   AF-A0AAU9LZ25-F1
#
_cell.length_a   1.000
_cell.length_b   1.000
_cell.length_c   1.000
_cell.angle_alpha   90.00
_cell.angle_beta   90.00
_cell.angle_gamma   90.00
#
_symmetry.space_group_name_H-M   'P 1'
#
loop_
_entity.id
_entity.type
_entity.pdbx_description
1 polymer ?
#
loop_
_entity_poly.entity_id
_entity_poly.type
_entity_poly.pdbx_seq_one_letter_code
_entity_poly.pdbx_strand_id
1 'polypeptide(L)'
;MGTPPCSISVTVQKCFFHHWKLLQNPKNYGSLKNLDHIKISIFTKQTDSLQKIMLSMTKTLEELNGVVLFLAKTICDAKQQVKGGSVKQLHLRIGVKPSIADCLEGLQILQEMYQSEYRLKSLVMSAIASLALNPSVDDLQALERILVDQPNILKEEVQSIYDVIFAEEIC
;
A
#
# COMPACT_ATOMS: atom_id res chain seq x y z
N MET A 1 -8.35 26.41 -19.55
CA MET A 1 -7.00 25.80 -19.41
C MET A 1 -6.63 25.86 -17.94
N GLY A 2 -7.00 24.81 -17.19
CA GLY A 2 -6.66 24.72 -15.77
C GLY A 2 -5.27 24.10 -15.63
N THR A 3 -4.38 24.78 -14.92
CA THR A 3 -3.12 24.18 -14.46
C THR A 3 -3.43 22.95 -13.60
N PRO A 4 -2.79 21.79 -13.84
CA PRO A 4 -2.97 20.63 -12.98
C PRO A 4 -2.47 20.97 -11.56
N PRO A 5 -3.10 20.44 -10.50
CA PRO A 5 -2.66 20.68 -9.14
C PRO A 5 -1.23 20.15 -8.98
N CYS A 6 -0.29 21.04 -8.68
CA CYS A 6 1.09 20.71 -8.39
C CYS A 6 1.15 19.59 -7.35
N SER A 7 1.61 18.43 -7.80
CA SER A 7 1.77 17.21 -7.02
C SER A 7 2.68 17.47 -5.82
N ILE A 8 2.09 17.51 -4.62
CA ILE A 8 2.80 17.54 -3.34
C ILE A 8 3.86 16.42 -3.30
N SER A 9 3.59 15.31 -3.98
CA SER A 9 4.52 14.18 -4.17
C SER A 9 5.85 14.57 -4.83
N VAL A 10 5.85 15.34 -5.92
CA VAL A 10 7.07 15.66 -6.70
C VAL A 10 8.03 16.58 -5.93
N THR A 11 7.49 17.50 -5.12
CA THR A 11 8.29 18.43 -4.31
C THR A 11 8.93 17.72 -3.12
N VAL A 12 8.18 16.85 -2.43
CA VAL A 12 8.71 16.03 -1.32
C VAL A 12 9.77 15.05 -1.84
N GLN A 13 9.55 14.48 -3.02
CA GLN A 13 10.44 13.53 -3.67
C GLN A 13 11.78 14.14 -4.11
N LYS A 14 11.78 15.33 -4.73
CA LYS A 14 13.02 16.07 -5.03
C LYS A 14 13.80 16.43 -3.77
N CYS A 15 13.10 16.78 -2.69
CA CYS A 15 13.74 17.09 -1.41
C CYS A 15 14.46 15.86 -0.84
N PHE A 16 13.87 14.67 -0.86
CA PHE A 16 14.46 13.46 -0.27
C PHE A 16 15.77 13.04 -0.97
N PHE A 17 15.77 12.97 -2.31
CA PHE A 17 16.95 12.59 -3.09
C PHE A 17 18.08 13.62 -2.99
N HIS A 18 17.74 14.91 -2.98
CA HIS A 18 18.71 15.98 -2.79
C HIS A 18 19.31 15.93 -1.38
N HIS A 19 18.49 15.67 -0.35
CA HIS A 19 18.95 15.53 1.03
C HIS A 19 19.90 14.34 1.20
N TRP A 20 19.59 13.18 0.62
CA TRP A 20 20.46 11.99 0.69
C TRP A 20 21.83 12.23 0.04
N LYS A 21 21.86 12.80 -1.17
CA LYS A 21 23.13 13.18 -1.84
C LYS A 21 23.91 14.23 -1.05
N LEU A 22 23.20 15.18 -0.44
CA LEU A 22 23.82 16.20 0.41
C LEU A 22 24.46 15.57 1.65
N LEU A 23 23.81 14.58 2.26
CA LEU A 23 24.32 13.90 3.45
C LEU A 23 25.55 13.02 3.17
N GLN A 24 25.69 12.47 1.96
CA GLN A 24 26.85 11.66 1.60
C GLN A 24 28.14 12.46 1.37
N ASN A 25 28.05 13.74 1.03
CA ASN A 25 29.23 14.54 0.71
C ASN A 25 29.78 15.25 1.96
N PRO A 26 30.95 14.82 2.51
CA PRO A 26 31.53 15.42 3.71
C PRO A 26 31.90 16.90 3.56
N LYS A 27 31.97 17.43 2.32
CA LYS A 27 32.21 18.86 2.07
C LYS A 27 31.00 19.74 2.40
N ASN A 28 29.79 19.17 2.43
CA ASN A 28 28.54 19.92 2.70
C ASN A 28 28.36 20.27 4.18
N TYR A 29 29.19 19.71 5.05
CA TYR A 29 29.14 19.91 6.48
C TYR A 29 30.05 21.06 6.96
N GLY A 30 30.80 21.71 6.06
CA GLY A 30 31.70 22.82 6.39
C GLY A 30 32.64 22.49 7.55
N SER A 31 32.63 23.32 8.58
CA SER A 31 33.40 23.14 9.83
C SER A 31 33.04 21.87 10.62
N LEU A 32 31.89 21.25 10.34
CA LEU A 32 31.41 20.03 11.02
C LEU A 32 31.99 18.74 10.41
N LYS A 33 32.77 18.84 9.32
CA LYS A 33 33.45 17.69 8.67
C LYS A 33 34.39 16.94 9.62
N ASN A 34 34.95 17.62 10.63
CA ASN A 34 35.91 17.07 11.57
C ASN A 34 35.27 16.57 12.89
N LEU A 35 33.94 16.63 13.01
CA LEU A 35 33.22 16.18 14.21
C LEU A 35 32.58 14.82 13.93
N ASP A 36 33.39 13.75 14.03
CA ASP A 36 32.93 12.37 13.88
C ASP A 36 31.69 12.07 14.73
N HIS A 37 31.60 12.68 15.92
CA HIS A 37 30.45 12.55 16.82
C HIS A 37 29.12 13.05 16.24
N ILE A 38 29.12 14.12 15.43
CA ILE A 38 27.88 14.65 14.82
C ILE A 38 27.41 13.75 13.70
N LYS A 39 28.34 13.32 12.82
CA LYS A 39 28.04 12.37 11.75
C LYS A 39 27.47 11.07 12.32
N ILE A 40 28.15 10.49 13.32
CA ILE A 40 27.69 9.26 14.00
C ILE A 40 26.30 9.48 14.60
N SER A 41 26.07 10.58 15.32
CA SER A 41 24.75 10.85 15.93
C SER A 41 23.61 10.97 14.92
N ILE A 42 23.84 11.62 13.77
CA ILE A 42 22.85 11.74 12.70
C ILE A 42 22.56 10.36 12.09
N PHE A 43 23.59 9.59 11.74
CA PHE A 43 23.42 8.25 11.20
C PHE A 43 22.68 7.33 12.17
N THR A 44 23.04 7.35 13.46
CA THR A 44 22.33 6.57 14.48
C THR A 44 20.85 6.94 14.55
N LYS A 45 20.51 8.23 14.58
CA LYS A 45 19.10 8.67 14.60
C LYS A 45 18.33 8.26 13.34
N GLN A 46 18.98 8.33 12.17
CA GLN A 46 18.37 7.91 10.90
C GLN A 46 18.13 6.40 10.87
N THR A 47 19.11 5.61 11.31
CA THR A 47 18.98 4.15 11.43
C THR A 47 17.89 3.76 12.42
N ASP A 48 17.83 4.37 13.59
CA ASP A 48 16.79 4.11 14.60
C ASP A 48 15.40 4.43 14.06
N SER A 49 15.26 5.55 13.35
CA SER A 49 14.02 5.94 12.70
C SER A 49 13.61 4.93 11.61
N LEU A 50 14.55 4.52 10.76
CA LEU A 50 14.31 3.53 9.71
C LEU A 50 13.89 2.18 10.31
N GLN A 51 14.54 1.73 11.37
CA GLN A 51 14.19 0.49 12.06
C GLN A 51 12.77 0.53 12.63
N LYS A 52 12.36 1.66 13.24
CA LYS A 52 10.99 1.84 13.73
C LYS A 52 9.96 1.80 12.60
N ILE A 53 10.27 2.46 11.48
CA ILE A 53 9.40 2.44 10.28
C ILE A 53 9.29 1.02 9.74
N MET A 54 10.40 0.30 9.56
CA MET A 54 10.38 -1.08 9.08
C MET A 54 9.59 -2.00 10.02
N LEU A 55 9.77 -1.87 11.33
CA LEU A 55 9.00 -2.64 12.31
C LEU A 55 7.49 -2.37 12.19
N SER A 56 7.11 -1.10 12.05
CA SER A 56 5.71 -0.72 11.83
C SER A 56 5.16 -1.29 10.52
N MET A 57 5.93 -1.22 9.43
CA MET A 57 5.55 -1.77 8.13
C MET A 57 5.35 -3.27 8.20
N THR A 58 6.25 -4.01 8.86
CA THR A 58 6.12 -5.45 9.07
C THR A 58 4.82 -5.78 9.80
N LYS A 59 4.52 -5.08 10.90
CA LYS A 59 3.28 -5.29 11.65
C LYS A 59 2.03 -5.04 10.80
N THR A 60 2.00 -3.93 10.06
CA THR A 60 0.88 -3.63 9.15
C THR A 60 0.73 -4.69 8.04
N LEU A 61 1.84 -5.23 7.54
CA LEU A 61 1.82 -6.27 6.53
C LEU A 61 1.31 -7.61 7.10
N GLU A 62 1.64 -7.94 8.36
CA GLU A 62 1.10 -9.09 9.08
C GLU A 62 -0.42 -8.97 9.27
N GLU A 63 -0.91 -7.78 9.63
CA GLU A 63 -2.35 -7.49 9.74
C GLU A 63 -3.06 -7.67 8.38
N LEU A 64 -2.46 -7.18 7.29
CA LEU A 64 -2.97 -7.38 5.93
C LEU A 64 -3.00 -8.88 5.55
N ASN A 65 -1.95 -9.64 5.88
CA ASN A 65 -1.93 -11.09 5.66
C ASN A 65 -3.07 -11.78 6.41
N GLY A 66 -3.34 -11.35 7.65
CA GLY A 66 -4.48 -11.83 8.44
C GLY A 66 -5.82 -11.62 7.73
N VAL A 67 -6.02 -10.45 7.11
CA VAL A 67 -7.22 -10.15 6.30
C VAL A 67 -7.29 -11.05 5.06
N VAL A 68 -6.19 -11.23 4.33
CA VAL A 68 -6.13 -12.11 3.15
C VAL A 68 -6.51 -13.55 3.51
N LEU A 69 -5.94 -14.08 4.61
CA LEU A 69 -6.22 -15.43 5.09
C LEU A 69 -7.67 -15.58 5.56
N PHE A 70 -8.20 -14.56 6.25
CA PHE A 70 -9.59 -14.53 6.66
C PHE A 70 -10.54 -14.59 5.45
N LEU A 71 -10.33 -13.74 4.44
CA LEU A 71 -11.13 -13.74 3.21
C LEU A 71 -11.09 -15.09 2.49
N ALA A 72 -9.90 -15.68 2.35
CA ALA A 72 -9.74 -17.00 1.74
C ALA A 72 -10.54 -18.08 2.49
N LYS A 73 -10.51 -18.06 3.83
CA LYS A 73 -11.31 -18.96 4.66
C LYS A 73 -12.80 -18.71 4.48
N THR A 74 -13.25 -17.45 4.51
CA THR A 74 -14.66 -17.09 4.33
C THR A 74 -15.20 -17.58 2.98
N ILE A 75 -14.42 -17.46 1.90
CA ILE A 75 -14.81 -17.99 0.59
C ILE A 75 -14.95 -19.52 0.61
N CYS A 76 -14.01 -20.23 1.24
CA CYS A 76 -14.10 -21.68 1.39
C CYS A 76 -15.35 -22.10 2.17
N ASP A 77 -15.60 -21.46 3.31
CA ASP A 77 -16.75 -21.73 4.17
C ASP A 77 -18.07 -21.43 3.42
N ALA A 78 -18.14 -20.32 2.70
CA ALA A 78 -19.31 -19.94 1.91
C ALA A 78 -19.56 -20.91 0.75
N LYS A 79 -18.51 -21.36 0.05
CA LYS A 79 -18.60 -22.41 -0.99
C LYS A 79 -19.10 -23.74 -0.42
N GLN A 80 -18.73 -24.10 0.82
CA GLN A 80 -19.25 -25.30 1.47
C GLN A 80 -20.72 -25.17 1.84
N GLN A 81 -21.15 -24.02 2.38
CA GLN A 81 -22.54 -23.77 2.72
C GLN A 81 -23.45 -23.81 1.48
N VAL A 82 -22.98 -23.26 0.36
CA VAL A 82 -23.72 -23.25 -0.92
C VAL A 82 -23.88 -24.65 -1.51
N LYS A 83 -22.90 -25.54 -1.33
CA LYS A 83 -23.02 -26.96 -1.77
C LYS A 83 -24.15 -27.71 -1.06
N GLY A 84 -24.58 -27.27 0.13
CA GLY A 84 -25.73 -27.82 0.83
C GLY A 84 -27.08 -27.24 0.39
N GLY A 85 -27.09 -26.20 -0.44
CA GLY A 85 -28.30 -25.49 -0.88
C GLY A 85 -28.80 -25.91 -2.28
N SER A 86 -30.01 -25.47 -2.62
CA SER A 86 -30.56 -25.63 -3.97
C SER A 86 -29.92 -24.65 -4.96
N VAL A 87 -29.46 -25.15 -6.11
CA VAL A 87 -28.88 -24.33 -7.21
C VAL A 87 -29.82 -23.21 -7.67
N LYS A 88 -31.14 -23.39 -7.51
CA LYS A 88 -32.16 -22.38 -7.84
C LYS A 88 -32.16 -21.19 -6.88
N GLN A 89 -31.83 -21.39 -5.60
CA GLN A 89 -31.73 -20.30 -4.61
C GLN A 89 -30.44 -19.49 -4.80
N LEU A 90 -29.36 -20.13 -5.27
CA LEU A 90 -28.06 -19.47 -5.48
C LEU A 90 -28.13 -18.34 -6.52
N HIS A 91 -28.89 -18.56 -7.60
CA HIS A 91 -29.05 -17.63 -8.71
C HIS A 91 -30.30 -16.75 -8.61
N LEU A 92 -31.08 -16.90 -7.53
CA LEU A 92 -32.29 -16.11 -7.34
C LEU A 92 -31.92 -14.65 -7.07
N ARG A 93 -32.39 -13.74 -7.92
CA ARG A 93 -32.36 -12.30 -7.68
C ARG A 93 -33.70 -11.83 -7.15
N ILE A 94 -33.69 -11.00 -6.11
CA ILE A 94 -34.88 -10.37 -5.53
C ILE A 94 -34.74 -8.86 -5.72
N GLY A 95 -35.49 -8.31 -6.67
CA GLY A 95 -35.35 -6.90 -7.07
C GLY A 95 -34.01 -6.63 -7.76
N VAL A 96 -33.38 -5.52 -7.41
CA VAL A 96 -32.09 -5.05 -7.96
C VAL A 96 -30.88 -5.63 -7.22
N LYS A 97 -31.09 -6.39 -6.14
CA LYS A 97 -30.01 -6.95 -5.33
C LYS A 97 -29.24 -8.05 -6.07
N PRO A 98 -27.90 -8.11 -5.93
CA PRO A 98 -27.09 -9.18 -6.48
C PRO A 98 -27.54 -10.54 -5.91
N SER A 99 -27.44 -11.59 -6.72
CA SER A 99 -27.67 -12.96 -6.25
C SER A 99 -26.52 -13.42 -5.35
N ILE A 100 -26.72 -14.53 -4.62
CA ILE A 100 -25.66 -15.12 -3.80
C ILE A 100 -24.46 -15.54 -4.67
N ALA A 101 -24.70 -16.02 -5.89
CA ALA A 101 -23.63 -16.29 -6.86
C ALA A 101 -22.80 -15.04 -7.16
N ASP A 102 -23.47 -13.91 -7.48
CA ASP A 102 -22.81 -12.65 -7.80
C ASP A 102 -21.96 -12.17 -6.61
N CYS A 103 -22.47 -12.29 -5.37
CA CYS A 103 -21.73 -11.93 -4.16
C CYS A 103 -20.50 -12.81 -3.91
N LEU A 104 -20.59 -14.12 -4.18
CA LEU A 104 -19.46 -15.05 -4.02
C LEU A 104 -18.36 -14.79 -5.05
N GLU A 105 -18.75 -14.48 -6.28
CA GLU A 105 -17.83 -14.07 -7.34
C GLU A 105 -17.13 -12.77 -6.96
N GLY A 106 -17.89 -11.75 -6.52
CA GLY A 106 -17.33 -10.48 -6.05
C GLY A 106 -16.36 -10.66 -4.87
N LEU A 107 -16.70 -11.53 -3.90
CA LEU A 107 -15.82 -11.83 -2.77
C LEU A 107 -14.53 -12.53 -3.23
N GLN A 108 -14.61 -13.39 -4.24
CA GLN A 108 -13.44 -14.05 -4.81
C GLN A 108 -12.51 -13.05 -5.51
N ILE A 109 -13.06 -12.14 -6.32
CA ILE A 109 -12.29 -11.06 -6.95
C ILE A 109 -11.60 -10.21 -5.87
N LEU A 110 -12.33 -9.86 -4.80
CA LEU A 110 -11.78 -9.08 -3.69
C LEU A 110 -10.59 -9.80 -3.03
N GLN A 111 -10.71 -11.11 -2.79
CA GLN A 111 -9.62 -11.89 -2.22
C GLN A 111 -8.40 -11.95 -3.14
N GLU A 112 -8.59 -12.10 -4.46
CA GLU A 112 -7.52 -12.09 -5.45
C GLU A 112 -6.79 -10.73 -5.50
N MET A 113 -7.54 -9.62 -5.40
CA MET A 113 -6.98 -8.27 -5.29
C MET A 113 -6.13 -8.11 -4.03
N TYR A 114 -6.68 -8.44 -2.86
CA TYR A 114 -5.98 -8.33 -1.58
C TYR A 114 -4.72 -9.22 -1.52
N GLN A 115 -4.79 -10.42 -2.10
CA GLN A 115 -3.64 -11.32 -2.19
C GLN A 115 -2.52 -10.73 -3.07
N SER A 116 -2.89 -10.15 -4.21
CA SER A 116 -1.94 -9.49 -5.11
C SER A 116 -1.30 -8.27 -4.46
N GLU A 117 -2.08 -7.48 -3.73
CA GLU A 117 -1.61 -6.31 -2.99
C GLU A 117 -0.65 -6.71 -1.86
N TYR A 118 -1.00 -7.72 -1.05
CA TYR A 118 -0.12 -8.26 -0.03
C TYR A 118 1.21 -8.72 -0.62
N ARG A 119 1.17 -9.46 -1.74
CA ARG A 119 2.37 -9.95 -2.42
C ARG A 119 3.25 -8.79 -2.89
N LEU A 120 2.68 -7.77 -3.52
CA LEU A 120 3.42 -6.60 -3.97
C LEU A 120 4.07 -5.88 -2.79
N LYS A 121 3.31 -5.58 -1.74
CA LYS A 121 3.81 -4.89 -0.53
C LYS A 121 4.90 -5.69 0.18
N SER A 122 4.77 -7.01 0.23
CA SER A 122 5.80 -7.91 0.79
C SER A 122 7.10 -7.87 -0.03
N LEU A 123 7.00 -7.90 -1.36
CA LEU A 123 8.16 -7.77 -2.25
C LEU A 123 8.84 -6.40 -2.11
N VAL A 124 8.06 -5.32 -2.04
CA VAL A 124 8.59 -3.97 -1.82
C VAL A 124 9.30 -3.87 -0.47
N MET A 125 8.71 -4.42 0.60
CA MET A 125 9.34 -4.44 1.92
C MET A 125 10.67 -5.21 1.91
N SER A 126 10.70 -6.37 1.25
CA SER A 126 11.93 -7.17 1.08
C SER A 126 12.99 -6.41 0.26
N ALA A 127 12.58 -5.73 -0.81
CA ALA A 127 13.47 -4.90 -1.63
C ALA A 127 14.03 -3.71 -0.83
N ILE A 128 13.21 -3.04 -0.02
CA ILE A 128 13.66 -1.95 0.87
C ILE A 128 14.67 -2.48 1.90
N ALA A 129 14.42 -3.64 2.51
CA ALA A 129 15.35 -4.26 3.44
C ALA A 129 16.68 -4.62 2.75
N SER A 130 16.64 -5.09 1.50
CA SER A 130 17.83 -5.36 0.69
C SER A 130 18.59 -4.08 0.34
N LEU A 131 17.89 -3.03 -0.09
CA LEU A 131 18.43 -1.70 -0.38
C LEU A 131 19.11 -1.06 0.83
N ALA A 132 18.57 -1.27 2.03
CA ALA A 132 19.17 -0.80 3.27
C ALA A 132 20.53 -1.45 3.55
N LEU A 133 20.73 -2.70 3.09
CA LEU A 133 21.99 -3.42 3.21
C LEU A 133 22.97 -3.06 2.08
N ASN A 134 22.47 -2.97 0.84
CA ASN A 134 23.26 -2.69 -0.36
C ASN A 134 22.48 -1.75 -1.30
N PRO A 135 22.73 -0.43 -1.26
CA PRO A 135 21.99 0.51 -2.07
C PRO A 135 22.42 0.44 -3.55
N SER A 136 21.49 0.07 -4.42
CA SER A 136 21.62 0.08 -5.88
C SER A 136 20.89 1.30 -6.46
N VAL A 137 21.52 2.00 -7.39
CA VAL A 137 20.94 3.21 -8.01
C VAL A 137 19.70 2.87 -8.84
N ASP A 138 19.71 1.72 -9.52
CA ASP A 138 18.60 1.29 -10.36
C ASP A 138 17.38 0.89 -9.51
N ASP A 139 17.62 0.20 -8.39
CA ASP A 139 16.57 -0.20 -7.44
C ASP A 139 15.97 1.02 -6.72
N LEU A 140 16.79 2.03 -6.41
CA LEU A 140 16.32 3.31 -5.87
C LEU A 140 15.43 4.07 -6.86
N GLN A 141 15.79 4.08 -8.15
CA GLN A 141 14.97 4.68 -9.20
C GLN A 141 13.67 3.91 -9.42
N ALA A 142 13.70 2.57 -9.34
CA ALA A 142 12.50 1.75 -9.41
C ALA A 142 11.55 2.04 -8.22
N LEU A 143 12.09 2.15 -7.00
CA LEU A 143 11.34 2.53 -5.82
C LEU A 143 10.74 3.95 -5.95
N GLU A 144 11.49 4.90 -6.49
CA GLU A 144 10.96 6.25 -6.79
C GLU A 144 9.77 6.21 -7.73
N ARG A 145 9.81 5.38 -8.79
CA ARG A 145 8.68 5.25 -9.72
C ARG A 145 7.44 4.67 -9.03
N ILE A 146 7.62 3.68 -8.15
CA ILE A 146 6.52 3.09 -7.37
C ILE A 146 5.87 4.14 -6.46
N LEU A 147 6.66 5.05 -5.87
CA LEU A 147 6.14 6.11 -4.99
C LEU A 147 5.40 7.22 -5.77
N VAL A 148 5.78 7.47 -7.01
CA VAL A 148 5.09 8.43 -7.90
C VAL A 148 3.74 7.90 -8.35
N ASP A 149 3.65 6.60 -8.56
CA ASP A 149 2.47 5.93 -9.12
C ASP A 149 1.38 5.64 -8.08
N GLN A 150 1.43 6.28 -6.90
CA GLN A 150 0.34 6.12 -5.93
C GLN A 150 -0.99 6.63 -6.54
N PRO A 151 -2.07 5.84 -6.45
CA PRO A 151 -3.35 6.22 -7.00
C PRO A 151 -3.87 7.48 -6.29
N ASN A 152 -3.92 8.58 -7.02
CA ASN A 152 -4.41 9.87 -6.52
C ASN A 152 -5.93 9.92 -6.71
N ILE A 153 -6.65 9.00 -6.06
CA ILE A 153 -8.11 8.92 -6.15
C ILE A 153 -8.69 10.17 -5.51
N LEU A 154 -9.50 10.90 -6.26
CA LEU A 154 -10.12 12.12 -5.78
C LEU A 154 -11.15 11.78 -4.70
N LYS A 155 -11.26 12.63 -3.67
CA LYS A 155 -12.20 12.41 -2.57
C LYS A 155 -13.64 12.31 -3.08
N GLU A 156 -13.95 13.06 -4.13
CA GLU A 156 -15.24 13.08 -4.80
C GLU A 156 -15.54 11.74 -5.50
N GLU A 157 -14.54 11.07 -6.06
CA GLU A 157 -14.70 9.74 -6.66
C GLU A 157 -14.99 8.68 -5.59
N VAL A 158 -14.30 8.76 -4.45
CA VAL A 158 -14.60 7.88 -3.31
C VAL A 158 -16.04 8.09 -2.86
N GLN A 159 -16.47 9.34 -2.66
CA GLN A 159 -17.83 9.66 -2.24
C GLN A 159 -18.88 9.14 -3.24
N SER A 160 -18.64 9.32 -4.55
CA SER A 160 -19.53 8.82 -5.59
C SER A 160 -19.70 7.30 -5.56
N ILE A 161 -18.66 6.54 -5.23
CA ILE A 161 -18.75 5.07 -5.10
C ILE A 161 -19.61 4.70 -3.89
N TYR A 162 -19.42 5.36 -2.75
CA TYR A 162 -20.25 5.15 -1.56
C TYR A 162 -21.72 5.49 -1.85
N ASP A 163 -22.00 6.63 -2.47
CA ASP A 163 -23.36 7.07 -2.77
C ASP A 163 -24.09 6.07 -3.69
N VAL A 164 -23.38 5.44 -4.64
CA VAL A 164 -23.94 4.38 -5.50
C VAL A 164 -24.20 3.09 -4.72
N ILE A 165 -23.29 2.67 -3.84
CA ILE A 165 -23.41 1.42 -3.07
C ILE A 165 -24.55 1.50 -2.04
N PHE A 166 -24.72 2.67 -1.40
CA PHE A 166 -25.67 2.87 -0.31
C PHE A 166 -26.93 3.64 -0.73
N ALA A 167 -27.17 3.82 -2.04
CA ALA A 167 -28.33 4.54 -2.57
C ALA A 167 -29.68 3.99 -2.07
N GLU A 168 -29.77 2.68 -1.76
CA GLU A 168 -30.99 2.02 -1.30
C GLU A 168 -31.27 2.14 0.21
N GLU A 169 -30.32 2.61 1.02
CA GLU A 169 -30.52 2.77 2.48
C GLU A 169 -31.22 4.10 2.86
N ILE A 170 -31.53 4.95 1.87
CA ILE A 170 -32.10 6.30 2.05
C ILE A 170 -33.62 6.33 1.77
N CYS A 171 -34.33 5.20 1.71
CA CYS A 171 -35.78 5.16 1.48
C CYS A 171 -36.54 4.38 2.56
#